data_AF-A0A6A4GH85-F1
#
_entry.id   AF-A0A6A4GH85-F1
#
_cell.length_a   1.000
_cell.length_b   1.000
_cell.length_c   1.000
_cell.angle_alpha   90.00
_cell.angle_beta   90.00
_cell.angle_gamma   90.00
#
_symmetry.space_group_name_H-M   'P 1'
#
loop_
_entity.id
_entity.type
_entity.pdbx_description
1 polymer ?
#
loop_
_entity_poly.entity_id
_entity_poly.type
_entity_poly.pdbx_seq_one_letter_code
_entity_poly.pdbx_strand_id
1 'polypeptide(L)'
;MHASILFASFATAALVALVNAHGALYQIEVAGQTFTAPLVSAVSSNSGPISVPSSNGSITDVTSDDMFCNSGGATPATTASIDLSKGNNISFYWNSGYSAGTNWIHNTGPMILYMAKCTGDCSSQTALNTEFMNIEQQGFDGSTWSQAALDTGAPATFTIPSDIASGNYILRHEIMNLASVDENHPSCSWFTITGGSNSYSSAQTVTFPGGYSASDPGLSAAGSAIYSVKTNAEYTFPGPAPVIASDGSSSLDHPLLLPLGLLPLLPLPLPHLPQLVEFSLPLPPSLLPIPPAHPQRQRLSLKLPAHRQKLPLPLRAQLQPQWM
;
A
#
# COMPACT_ATOMS: atom_id res chain seq x y z
N MET A 1 59.20 44.64 18.37
CA MET A 1 58.20 44.53 17.28
C MET A 1 57.51 43.19 17.47
N HIS A 2 56.33 43.19 18.10
CA HIS A 2 55.54 41.99 18.35
C HIS A 2 54.30 42.08 17.48
N ALA A 3 54.12 41.13 16.56
CA ALA A 3 52.86 40.95 15.84
C ALA A 3 52.50 39.46 15.93
N SER A 4 51.71 39.14 16.95
CA SER A 4 51.09 37.84 17.14
C SER A 4 49.96 37.69 16.11
N ILE A 5 50.11 36.75 15.18
CA ILE A 5 49.06 36.38 14.23
C ILE A 5 48.18 35.34 14.92
N LEU A 6 47.02 35.78 15.40
CA LEU A 6 45.93 34.91 15.84
C LEU A 6 45.33 34.24 14.61
N PHE A 7 45.61 32.94 14.42
CA PHE A 7 44.82 32.09 13.55
C PHE A 7 43.45 31.87 14.19
N ALA A 8 42.44 32.59 13.73
CA ALA A 8 41.05 32.35 14.09
C ALA A 8 40.58 31.08 13.36
N SER A 9 40.53 29.96 14.08
CA SER A 9 39.86 28.74 13.64
C SER A 9 38.36 29.02 13.49
N PHE A 10 37.89 29.14 12.25
CA PHE A 10 36.46 29.14 11.94
C PHE A 10 35.96 27.69 12.08
N ALA A 11 35.50 27.32 13.27
CA ALA A 11 34.75 26.08 13.46
C ALA A 11 33.34 26.29 12.89
N THR A 12 33.14 25.95 11.62
CA THR A 12 31.80 25.77 11.04
C THR A 12 31.15 24.57 11.71
N ALA A 13 30.42 24.81 12.80
CA ALA A 13 29.46 23.84 13.33
C ALA A 13 28.31 23.72 12.32
N ALA A 14 28.37 22.70 11.47
CA ALA A 14 27.23 22.28 10.67
C ALA A 14 26.19 21.69 11.64
N LEU A 15 25.25 22.52 12.10
CA LEU A 15 24.00 22.01 12.66
C LEU A 15 23.24 21.35 11.50
N VAL A 16 23.38 20.03 11.37
CA VAL A 16 22.44 19.25 10.58
C VAL A 16 21.12 19.32 11.33
N ALA A 17 20.22 20.21 10.89
CA ALA A 17 18.85 20.18 11.35
C ALA A 17 18.27 18.83 10.89
N LEU A 18 18.06 17.92 11.83
CA LEU A 18 17.29 16.70 11.60
C LEU A 18 15.85 17.15 11.30
N VAL A 19 15.52 17.27 10.02
CA VAL A 19 14.13 17.43 9.60
C VAL A 19 13.51 16.05 9.73
N ASN A 20 12.96 15.76 10.91
CA ASN A 20 12.20 14.54 11.17
C ASN A 20 11.08 14.44 10.12
N ALA A 21 10.99 13.32 9.41
CA ALA A 21 9.81 13.00 8.62
C ALA A 21 8.61 12.75 9.54
N HIS A 22 7.45 13.29 9.17
CA HIS A 22 6.25 13.25 10.01
C HIS A 22 5.10 12.62 9.24
N GLY A 23 4.62 11.47 9.71
CA GLY A 23 3.36 10.94 9.20
C GLY A 23 2.85 9.69 9.90
N ALA A 24 1.58 9.41 9.66
CA ALA A 24 0.90 8.22 10.13
C ALA A 24 -0.12 7.75 9.08
N LEU A 25 -0.31 6.43 9.03
CA LEU A 25 -1.39 5.81 8.27
C LEU A 25 -2.72 6.18 8.93
N TYR A 26 -3.64 6.78 8.18
CA TYR A 26 -4.94 7.19 8.72
C TYR A 26 -6.12 6.46 8.09
N GLN A 27 -5.93 5.84 6.92
CA GLN A 27 -7.01 5.11 6.25
C GLN A 27 -6.49 3.95 5.40
N ILE A 28 -7.24 2.86 5.41
CA ILE A 28 -7.08 1.71 4.53
C ILE A 28 -8.39 1.49 3.77
N GLU A 29 -8.28 1.23 2.47
CA GLU A 29 -9.39 0.75 1.64
C GLU A 29 -9.04 -0.60 1.01
N VAL A 30 -9.91 -1.59 1.19
CA VAL A 30 -9.72 -2.95 0.64
C VAL A 30 -11.05 -3.69 0.56
N ALA A 31 -11.24 -4.50 -0.48
CA ALA A 31 -12.44 -5.33 -0.66
C ALA A 31 -13.77 -4.55 -0.52
N GLY A 32 -13.79 -3.28 -0.97
CA GLY A 32 -14.94 -2.38 -0.89
C GLY A 32 -15.25 -1.83 0.52
N GLN A 33 -14.34 -2.00 1.48
CA GLN A 33 -14.44 -1.47 2.84
C GLN A 33 -13.42 -0.37 3.09
N THR A 34 -13.78 0.59 3.96
CA THR A 34 -12.92 1.68 4.40
C THR A 34 -12.73 1.59 5.92
N PHE A 35 -11.48 1.64 6.36
CA PHE A 35 -11.08 1.64 7.76
C PHE A 35 -10.28 2.91 8.06
N THR A 36 -10.60 3.60 9.14
CA THR A 36 -9.93 4.86 9.50
C THR A 36 -9.33 4.79 10.89
N ALA A 37 -8.14 5.36 11.05
CA ALA A 37 -7.49 5.61 12.33
C ALA A 37 -7.72 7.07 12.77
N PRO A 38 -7.86 7.33 14.07
CA PRO A 38 -7.84 8.70 14.59
C PRO A 38 -6.45 9.34 14.44
N LEU A 39 -6.39 10.65 14.66
CA LEU A 39 -5.12 11.35 14.80
C LEU A 39 -4.31 10.80 15.98
N VAL A 40 -2.99 10.94 15.93
CA VAL A 40 -2.06 10.51 17.00
C VAL A 40 -2.45 11.08 18.37
N SER A 41 -2.93 12.33 18.40
CA SER A 41 -3.41 12.99 19.63
C SER A 41 -4.71 12.41 20.22
N ALA A 42 -5.38 11.51 19.48
CA ALA A 42 -6.64 10.90 19.85
C ALA A 42 -6.58 9.36 19.80
N VAL A 43 -5.40 8.76 20.03
CA VAL A 43 -5.17 7.30 20.01
C VAL A 43 -6.17 6.51 20.87
N SER A 44 -6.61 7.07 22.00
CA SER A 44 -7.60 6.43 22.88
C SER A 44 -8.99 6.25 22.26
N SER A 45 -9.28 6.94 21.15
CA SER A 45 -10.50 6.80 20.38
C SER A 45 -10.41 5.76 19.25
N ASN A 46 -9.25 5.11 19.10
CA ASN A 46 -9.08 4.11 18.06
C ASN A 46 -10.00 2.92 18.30
N SER A 47 -10.74 2.52 17.28
CA SER A 47 -11.65 1.37 17.30
C SER A 47 -11.47 0.46 16.08
N GLY A 48 -10.56 0.82 15.18
CA GLY A 48 -10.35 0.13 13.91
C GLY A 48 -9.17 -0.85 13.92
N PRO A 49 -8.92 -1.46 12.76
CA PRO A 49 -7.84 -2.43 12.57
C PRO A 49 -6.47 -1.81 12.36
N ILE A 50 -6.31 -0.49 12.39
CA ILE A 50 -5.04 0.21 12.11
C ILE A 50 -4.36 0.56 13.45
N SER A 51 -3.07 0.28 13.61
CA SER A 51 -2.30 0.79 14.76
C SER A 51 -2.12 2.30 14.64
N VAL A 52 -2.33 3.01 15.74
CA VAL A 52 -2.06 4.44 15.83
C VAL A 52 -0.82 4.61 16.67
N PRO A 53 0.26 5.20 16.13
CA PRO A 53 1.47 5.35 16.88
C PRO A 53 1.36 6.41 17.98
N SER A 54 2.27 6.40 18.95
CA SER A 54 2.32 7.43 20.00
C SER A 54 2.94 8.75 19.51
N SER A 55 3.68 8.70 18.41
CA SER A 55 4.19 9.87 17.68
C SER A 55 4.11 9.64 16.18
N ASN A 56 4.21 10.70 15.38
CA ASN A 56 4.30 10.60 13.92
C ASN A 56 5.75 10.60 13.41
N GLY A 57 6.73 10.47 14.30
CA GLY A 57 8.15 10.54 13.93
C GLY A 57 8.61 9.31 13.16
N SER A 58 9.72 9.48 12.43
CA SER A 58 10.41 8.38 11.76
C SER A 58 11.20 7.50 12.74
N ILE A 59 11.39 6.23 12.38
CA ILE A 59 12.34 5.33 13.03
C ILE A 59 13.63 5.29 12.20
N THR A 60 14.73 5.78 12.78
CA THR A 60 16.07 5.79 12.13
C THR A 60 17.00 4.71 12.69
N ASP A 61 16.65 4.10 13.83
CA ASP A 61 17.36 2.94 14.36
C ASP A 61 16.63 1.67 13.93
N VAL A 62 17.15 1.01 12.89
CA VAL A 62 16.58 -0.24 12.35
C VAL A 62 16.64 -1.42 13.32
N THR A 63 17.34 -1.28 14.46
CA THR A 63 17.39 -2.28 15.53
C THR A 63 16.37 -2.02 16.64
N SER A 64 15.62 -0.91 16.57
CA SER A 64 14.57 -0.57 17.53
C SER A 64 13.36 -1.50 17.41
N ASP A 65 12.76 -1.83 18.56
CA ASP A 65 11.47 -2.54 18.63
C ASP A 65 10.34 -1.78 17.90
N ASP A 66 10.46 -0.45 17.78
CA ASP A 66 9.51 0.38 17.05
C ASP A 66 9.51 0.09 15.53
N MET A 67 10.50 -0.62 14.99
CA MET A 67 10.48 -1.08 13.59
C MET A 67 9.33 -2.06 13.31
N PHE A 68 8.79 -2.71 14.33
CA PHE A 68 7.69 -3.66 14.17
C PHE A 68 6.43 -2.98 13.62
N CYS A 69 5.88 -2.00 14.37
CA CYS A 69 4.61 -1.35 14.06
C CYS A 69 4.58 0.15 14.42
N ASN A 70 5.75 0.78 14.51
CA ASN A 70 5.97 2.14 15.02
C ASN A 70 5.80 2.25 16.55
N SER A 71 6.15 3.43 17.07
CA SER A 71 6.04 3.82 18.47
C SER A 71 4.61 3.63 19.02
N GLY A 72 4.46 3.23 20.27
CA GLY A 72 3.14 3.10 20.92
C GLY A 72 2.52 1.70 20.89
N GLY A 73 3.17 0.74 20.23
CA GLY A 73 2.86 -0.69 20.34
C GLY A 73 2.03 -1.28 19.21
N ALA A 74 2.07 -2.60 19.11
CA ALA A 74 1.53 -3.38 17.99
C ALA A 74 0.20 -4.05 18.30
N THR A 75 -0.76 -3.31 18.87
CA THR A 75 -2.09 -3.85 19.17
C THR A 75 -3.15 -2.94 18.60
N PRO A 76 -4.03 -3.42 17.71
CA PRO A 76 -5.18 -2.65 17.27
C PRO A 76 -6.26 -2.67 18.36
N ALA A 77 -7.23 -1.77 18.24
CA ALA A 77 -8.42 -1.87 19.06
C ALA A 77 -9.32 -3.06 18.65
N THR A 78 -9.33 -3.41 17.36
CA THR A 78 -10.13 -4.53 16.82
C THR A 78 -9.45 -5.20 15.63
N THR A 79 -9.90 -6.40 15.26
CA THR A 79 -9.54 -7.08 14.00
C THR A 79 -10.71 -6.99 13.03
N ALA A 80 -10.47 -6.57 11.79
CA ALA A 80 -11.51 -6.47 10.76
C ALA A 80 -11.51 -7.68 9.82
N SER A 81 -12.65 -8.04 9.22
CA SER A 81 -12.72 -9.14 8.25
C SER A 81 -12.76 -8.62 6.81
N ILE A 82 -11.94 -9.21 5.93
CA ILE A 82 -11.92 -8.90 4.50
C ILE A 82 -12.02 -10.19 3.67
N ASP A 83 -12.72 -10.08 2.54
CA ASP A 83 -12.96 -11.18 1.59
C ASP A 83 -12.31 -10.78 0.26
N LEU A 84 -11.19 -11.43 -0.07
CA LEU A 84 -10.40 -11.07 -1.24
C LEU A 84 -11.10 -11.40 -2.57
N SER A 85 -12.18 -12.22 -2.54
CA SER A 85 -13.01 -12.43 -3.73
C SER A 85 -13.75 -11.15 -4.17
N LYS A 86 -13.87 -10.15 -3.29
CA LYS A 86 -14.45 -8.83 -3.57
C LYS A 86 -13.43 -7.80 -4.05
N GLY A 87 -12.17 -8.19 -4.17
CA GLY A 87 -11.07 -7.32 -4.56
C GLY A 87 -9.90 -7.45 -3.59
N ASN A 88 -8.71 -7.64 -4.15
CA ASN A 88 -7.48 -7.87 -3.41
C ASN A 88 -6.50 -6.69 -3.48
N ASN A 89 -6.88 -5.59 -4.13
CA ASN A 89 -6.14 -4.34 -4.03
C ASN A 89 -6.43 -3.69 -2.68
N ILE A 90 -5.36 -3.29 -1.99
CA ILE A 90 -5.38 -2.59 -0.71
C ILE A 90 -4.68 -1.25 -0.86
N SER A 91 -5.37 -0.17 -0.49
CA SER A 91 -4.92 1.20 -0.61
C SER A 91 -4.66 1.80 0.76
N PHE A 92 -3.47 2.35 0.98
CA PHE A 92 -3.00 2.96 2.21
C PHE A 92 -2.88 4.48 2.06
N TYR A 93 -3.59 5.22 2.91
CA TYR A 93 -3.61 6.68 2.89
C TYR A 93 -2.86 7.24 4.10
N TRP A 94 -1.88 8.10 3.83
CA TRP A 94 -1.00 8.69 4.82
C TRP A 94 -1.20 10.20 4.92
N ASN A 95 -1.06 10.72 6.14
CA ASN A 95 -1.12 12.15 6.43
C ASN A 95 -0.04 12.53 7.45
N SER A 96 -0.04 13.77 7.91
CA SER A 96 0.91 14.25 8.94
C SER A 96 0.75 13.58 10.32
N GLY A 97 -0.35 12.89 10.60
CA GLY A 97 -0.66 12.25 11.88
C GLY A 97 -1.29 13.17 12.94
N TYR A 98 -1.08 14.49 12.86
CA TYR A 98 -1.63 15.47 13.83
C TYR A 98 -2.70 16.39 13.27
N SER A 99 -2.88 16.42 11.96
CA SER A 99 -3.90 17.26 11.31
C SER A 99 -4.60 16.50 10.20
N ALA A 100 -5.93 16.44 10.29
CA ALA A 100 -6.77 15.89 9.23
C ALA A 100 -6.68 16.75 7.96
N GLY A 101 -6.90 16.14 6.80
CA GLY A 101 -6.84 16.83 5.50
C GLY A 101 -5.43 17.26 5.09
N THR A 102 -4.40 16.73 5.74
CA THR A 102 -3.00 16.84 5.27
C THR A 102 -2.63 15.58 4.49
N ASN A 103 -1.60 15.71 3.66
CA ASN A 103 -1.00 14.59 2.94
C ASN A 103 0.32 14.20 3.59
N TRP A 104 0.81 13.00 3.27
CA TRP A 104 2.23 12.69 3.38
C TRP A 104 3.03 13.69 2.52
N ILE A 105 4.23 14.10 2.94
CA ILE A 105 4.96 15.21 2.26
C ILE A 105 6.29 14.81 1.62
N HIS A 106 6.71 13.55 1.78
CA HIS A 106 7.96 13.06 1.23
C HIS A 106 7.70 12.28 -0.07
N ASN A 107 8.63 12.36 -1.00
CA ASN A 107 8.42 11.86 -2.37
C ASN A 107 9.62 11.06 -2.90
N THR A 108 10.53 10.65 -2.02
CA THR A 108 11.78 9.97 -2.36
C THR A 108 12.02 8.78 -1.44
N GLY A 109 11.84 7.58 -1.97
CA GLY A 109 12.12 6.31 -1.30
C GLY A 109 11.06 5.24 -1.59
N PRO A 110 11.34 3.98 -1.22
CA PRO A 110 10.45 2.86 -1.50
C PRO A 110 9.26 2.81 -0.54
N MET A 111 8.28 2.01 -0.92
CA MET A 111 7.19 1.57 -0.06
C MET A 111 7.07 0.06 -0.14
N ILE A 112 6.87 -0.62 0.99
CA ILE A 112 6.84 -2.08 1.05
C ILE A 112 5.63 -2.54 1.85
N LEU A 113 4.94 -3.55 1.35
CA LEU A 113 3.88 -4.25 2.06
C LEU A 113 4.37 -5.63 2.47
N TYR A 114 4.35 -5.87 3.78
CA TYR A 114 4.66 -7.13 4.43
C TYR A 114 3.40 -7.75 5.05
N MET A 115 3.38 -9.08 5.17
CA MET A 115 2.28 -9.80 5.81
C MET A 115 2.80 -10.97 6.63
N ALA A 116 2.20 -11.18 7.79
CA ALA A 116 2.49 -12.30 8.69
C ALA A 116 1.18 -12.99 9.08
N LYS A 117 1.14 -14.32 8.98
CA LYS A 117 0.00 -15.12 9.45
C LYS A 117 0.11 -15.33 10.96
N CYS A 118 -0.94 -15.00 11.70
CA CYS A 118 -0.98 -15.21 13.14
C CYS A 118 -1.26 -16.68 13.47
N THR A 119 -0.62 -17.19 14.51
CA THR A 119 -1.01 -18.48 15.10
C THR A 119 -2.24 -18.27 15.98
N GLY A 120 -3.42 -18.39 15.38
CA GLY A 120 -4.69 -18.09 16.06
C GLY A 120 -4.97 -16.59 16.10
N ASP A 121 -5.11 -16.02 17.29
CA ASP A 121 -5.38 -14.59 17.47
C ASP A 121 -4.08 -13.76 17.41
N CYS A 122 -4.12 -12.63 16.71
CA CYS A 122 -2.96 -11.78 16.50
C CYS A 122 -2.53 -10.96 17.73
N SER A 123 -3.34 -10.90 18.79
CA SER A 123 -3.01 -10.17 20.04
C SER A 123 -1.76 -10.66 20.76
N SER A 124 -1.31 -11.89 20.44
CA SER A 124 -0.08 -12.50 20.99
C SER A 124 1.19 -12.20 20.18
N GLN A 125 1.04 -11.54 19.04
CA GLN A 125 2.13 -11.25 18.11
C GLN A 125 2.92 -10.03 18.57
N THR A 126 4.23 -10.12 18.47
CA THR A 126 5.23 -9.14 18.89
C THR A 126 6.38 -9.14 17.89
N ALA A 127 7.27 -8.14 18.00
CA ALA A 127 8.51 -8.07 17.24
C ALA A 127 9.35 -9.37 17.29
N LEU A 128 9.29 -10.10 18.41
CA LEU A 128 10.13 -11.29 18.66
C LEU A 128 9.59 -12.59 18.07
N ASN A 129 8.29 -12.67 17.73
CA ASN A 129 7.63 -13.91 17.34
C ASN A 129 6.80 -13.78 16.06
N THR A 130 6.95 -12.68 15.33
CA THR A 130 6.24 -12.41 14.09
C THR A 130 7.21 -12.39 12.92
N GLU A 131 7.03 -13.33 12.01
CA GLU A 131 7.80 -13.44 10.78
C GLU A 131 6.98 -12.96 9.60
N PHE A 132 7.46 -11.91 8.94
CA PHE A 132 6.80 -11.30 7.80
C PHE A 132 7.40 -11.79 6.49
N MET A 133 6.55 -12.13 5.54
CA MET A 133 6.92 -12.20 4.13
C MET A 133 6.62 -10.87 3.44
N ASN A 134 7.50 -10.48 2.51
CA ASN A 134 7.23 -9.37 1.59
C ASN A 134 6.21 -9.85 0.55
N ILE A 135 5.12 -9.12 0.32
CA ILE A 135 4.14 -9.47 -0.72
C ILE A 135 4.24 -8.58 -1.93
N GLU A 136 4.58 -7.31 -1.75
CA GLU A 136 4.76 -6.38 -2.85
C GLU A 136 5.57 -5.17 -2.38
N GLN A 137 6.33 -4.59 -3.30
CA GLN A 137 7.14 -3.40 -3.07
C GLN A 137 7.09 -2.46 -4.26
N GLN A 138 7.17 -1.16 -3.99
CA GLN A 138 7.11 -0.09 -4.97
C GLN A 138 8.31 0.83 -4.81
N GLY A 139 8.94 1.20 -5.92
CA GLY A 139 10.16 2.01 -5.94
C GLY A 139 10.13 3.09 -7.01
N PHE A 140 11.21 3.21 -7.77
CA PHE A 140 11.34 4.22 -8.82
C PHE A 140 10.72 3.75 -10.14
N ASP A 141 9.75 4.49 -10.68
CA ASP A 141 8.99 4.10 -11.88
C ASP A 141 9.65 4.48 -13.22
N GLY A 142 10.83 5.11 -13.17
CA GLY A 142 11.55 5.65 -14.33
C GLY A 142 11.43 7.17 -14.46
N SER A 143 10.51 7.80 -13.74
CA SER A 143 10.37 9.25 -13.63
C SER A 143 10.47 9.73 -12.19
N THR A 144 9.78 9.07 -11.26
CA THR A 144 9.74 9.43 -9.85
C THR A 144 9.65 8.19 -8.97
N TRP A 145 9.87 8.35 -7.67
CA TRP A 145 9.48 7.33 -6.70
C TRP A 145 7.96 7.26 -6.60
N SER A 146 7.39 6.05 -6.52
CA SER A 146 5.94 5.87 -6.32
C SER A 146 5.41 6.64 -5.10
N GLN A 147 6.25 6.82 -4.08
CA GLN A 147 5.95 7.63 -2.89
C GLN A 147 5.53 9.07 -3.23
N ALA A 148 5.98 9.64 -4.35
CA ALA A 148 5.61 10.99 -4.79
C ALA A 148 4.11 11.16 -4.98
N ALA A 149 3.37 10.11 -5.35
CA ALA A 149 1.92 10.22 -5.50
C ALA A 149 1.22 10.60 -4.18
N LEU A 150 1.81 10.23 -3.04
CA LEU A 150 1.24 10.50 -1.71
C LEU A 150 1.24 11.99 -1.37
N ASP A 151 2.15 12.79 -1.94
CA ASP A 151 2.21 14.24 -1.70
C ASP A 151 0.99 14.99 -2.28
N THR A 152 0.37 14.40 -3.30
CA THR A 152 -0.89 14.86 -3.88
C THR A 152 -2.14 14.25 -3.22
N GLY A 153 -1.97 13.40 -2.21
CA GLY A 153 -3.06 12.74 -1.48
C GLY A 153 -3.57 11.46 -2.13
N ALA A 154 -2.88 10.94 -3.15
CA ALA A 154 -3.17 9.61 -3.67
C ALA A 154 -2.76 8.52 -2.64
N PRO A 155 -3.40 7.34 -2.64
CA PRO A 155 -2.99 6.24 -1.78
C PRO A 155 -1.79 5.47 -2.37
N ALA A 156 -1.03 4.81 -1.49
CA ALA A 156 -0.16 3.71 -1.90
C ALA A 156 -1.03 2.45 -2.08
N THR A 157 -1.13 1.92 -3.29
CA THR A 157 -2.02 0.77 -3.59
C THR A 157 -1.21 -0.46 -3.94
N PHE A 158 -1.41 -1.54 -3.20
CA PHE A 158 -0.73 -2.83 -3.36
C PHE A 158 -1.75 -3.94 -3.60
N THR A 159 -1.28 -5.11 -3.98
CA THR A 159 -2.07 -6.31 -4.28
C THR A 159 -1.76 -7.40 -3.26
N ILE A 160 -2.76 -7.81 -2.49
CA ILE A 160 -2.66 -9.01 -1.66
C ILE A 160 -2.79 -10.23 -2.58
N PRO A 161 -1.92 -11.24 -2.49
CA PRO A 161 -2.09 -12.47 -3.26
C PRO A 161 -3.47 -13.09 -2.99
N SER A 162 -4.29 -13.23 -4.03
CA SER A 162 -5.70 -13.65 -3.87
C SER A 162 -5.86 -15.09 -3.39
N ASP A 163 -4.82 -15.91 -3.57
CA ASP A 163 -4.77 -17.31 -3.17
C ASP A 163 -4.26 -17.52 -1.74
N ILE A 164 -3.91 -16.45 -1.01
CA ILE A 164 -3.43 -16.53 0.38
C ILE A 164 -4.40 -17.32 1.27
N ALA A 165 -3.86 -18.24 2.07
CA ALA A 165 -4.63 -19.08 2.97
C ALA A 165 -5.50 -18.25 3.92
N SER A 166 -6.78 -18.60 4.04
CA SER A 166 -7.67 -17.92 4.98
C SER A 166 -7.13 -17.93 6.42
N GLY A 167 -7.33 -16.86 7.19
CA GLY A 167 -6.93 -16.77 8.60
C GLY A 167 -6.67 -15.34 9.07
N ASN A 168 -6.07 -15.20 10.24
CA ASN A 168 -5.74 -13.90 10.83
C ASN A 168 -4.33 -13.48 10.42
N TYR A 169 -4.19 -12.20 10.05
CA TYR A 169 -2.97 -11.63 9.51
C TYR A 169 -2.67 -10.27 10.11
N ILE A 170 -1.37 -10.00 10.26
CA ILE A 170 -0.82 -8.65 10.41
C ILE A 170 -0.30 -8.22 9.05
N LEU A 171 -0.78 -7.07 8.57
CA LEU A 171 -0.22 -6.39 7.41
C LEU A 171 0.63 -5.23 7.93
N ARG A 172 1.90 -5.18 7.51
CA ARG A 172 2.85 -4.11 7.85
C ARG A 172 3.15 -3.34 6.57
N HIS A 173 2.56 -2.17 6.43
CA HIS A 173 2.89 -1.23 5.35
C HIS A 173 3.97 -0.27 5.84
N GLU A 174 5.01 -0.08 5.06
CA GLU A 174 6.11 0.79 5.41
C GLU A 174 6.41 1.77 4.29
N ILE A 175 6.53 3.03 4.69
CA ILE A 175 7.11 4.07 3.85
C ILE A 175 8.53 4.34 4.34
N MET A 176 9.50 4.40 3.43
CA MET A 176 10.84 4.86 3.74
C MET A 176 11.08 6.20 3.05
N ASN A 177 11.34 7.26 3.80
CA ASN A 177 11.86 8.50 3.23
C ASN A 177 13.39 8.43 3.26
N LEU A 178 14.02 8.52 2.09
CA LEU A 178 15.47 8.42 1.92
C LEU A 178 16.07 9.74 1.44
N ALA A 179 15.29 10.83 1.41
CA ALA A 179 15.70 12.12 0.86
C ALA A 179 16.93 12.74 1.57
N SER A 180 17.13 12.44 2.86
CA SER A 180 18.19 13.00 3.70
C SER A 180 18.95 11.91 4.46
N VAL A 181 18.23 11.13 5.26
CA VAL A 181 18.70 9.97 6.02
C VAL A 181 17.67 8.85 5.86
N ASP A 182 17.93 7.68 6.43
CA ASP A 182 17.00 6.54 6.43
C ASP A 182 15.88 6.72 7.46
N GLU A 183 14.75 7.26 7.01
CA GLU A 183 13.58 7.52 7.86
C GLU A 183 12.46 6.49 7.58
N ASN A 184 12.30 5.52 8.48
CA ASN A 184 11.35 4.42 8.33
C ASN A 184 10.02 4.71 9.03
N HIS A 185 8.90 4.46 8.35
CA HIS A 185 7.54 4.66 8.85
C HIS A 185 6.71 3.38 8.69
N PRO A 186 6.94 2.37 9.54
CA PRO A 186 6.07 1.20 9.59
C PRO A 186 4.68 1.56 10.12
N SER A 187 3.66 0.84 9.68
CA SER A 187 2.32 0.85 10.28
C SER A 187 1.71 -0.54 10.12
N CYS A 188 1.09 -1.04 11.19
CA CYS A 188 0.47 -2.34 11.22
C CYS A 188 -1.05 -2.25 11.14
N SER A 189 -1.64 -3.27 10.54
CA SER A 189 -3.08 -3.46 10.50
C SER A 189 -3.46 -4.93 10.62
N TRP A 190 -4.64 -5.21 11.20
CA TRP A 190 -5.05 -6.56 11.54
C TRP A 190 -6.32 -6.97 10.83
N PHE A 191 -6.22 -8.07 10.09
CA PHE A 191 -7.31 -8.57 9.28
C PHE A 191 -7.52 -10.08 9.43
N THR A 192 -8.77 -10.49 9.50
CA THR A 192 -9.18 -11.85 9.16
C THR A 192 -9.44 -11.90 7.65
N ILE A 193 -8.60 -12.61 6.92
CA ILE A 193 -8.65 -12.74 5.46
C ILE A 193 -9.32 -14.05 5.09
N THR A 194 -10.19 -14.00 4.07
CA THR A 194 -10.86 -15.18 3.50
C THR A 194 -10.68 -15.23 1.99
N GLY A 195 -10.67 -16.44 1.43
CA GLY A 195 -10.77 -16.66 -0.02
C GLY A 195 -9.76 -17.63 -0.63
N GLY A 196 -8.60 -17.84 0.00
CA GLY A 196 -7.54 -18.70 -0.52
C GLY A 196 -7.07 -19.83 0.41
N SER A 197 -6.07 -20.58 -0.05
CA SER A 197 -5.52 -21.79 0.61
C SER A 197 -3.99 -21.91 0.57
N ASN A 198 -3.28 -21.03 -0.13
CA ASN A 198 -1.82 -21.07 -0.24
C ASN A 198 -1.14 -20.51 1.02
N SER A 199 -0.33 -21.33 1.68
CA SER A 199 0.38 -20.94 2.91
C SER A 199 1.64 -20.12 2.67
N TYR A 200 2.17 -20.08 1.44
CA TYR A 200 3.47 -19.49 1.11
C TYR A 200 4.59 -20.02 2.01
N SER A 201 4.58 -21.32 2.35
CA SER A 201 5.53 -21.91 3.31
C SER A 201 6.99 -21.89 2.86
N SER A 202 7.27 -21.65 1.57
CA SER A 202 8.63 -21.48 1.05
C SER A 202 9.08 -20.01 0.98
N ALA A 203 8.22 -19.07 1.34
CA ALA A 203 8.56 -17.65 1.35
C ALA A 203 9.72 -17.39 2.31
N GLN A 204 10.64 -16.53 1.89
CA GLN A 204 11.61 -15.96 2.82
C GLN A 204 10.89 -15.00 3.74
N THR A 205 11.12 -15.14 5.04
CA THR A 205 10.53 -14.29 6.06
C THR A 205 11.60 -13.50 6.80
N VAL A 206 11.18 -12.40 7.42
CA VAL A 206 12.02 -11.54 8.27
C VAL A 206 11.25 -11.04 9.49
N THR A 207 11.97 -10.70 10.55
CA THR A 207 11.43 -10.03 11.75
C THR A 207 11.70 -8.53 11.69
N PHE A 208 10.95 -7.74 12.44
CA PHE A 208 11.25 -6.31 12.64
C PHE A 208 11.26 -6.00 14.14
N PRO A 209 12.41 -5.63 14.72
CA PRO A 209 13.72 -5.46 14.09
C PRO A 209 14.38 -6.80 13.65
N GLY A 210 15.42 -6.70 12.82
CA GLY A 210 16.25 -7.83 12.36
C GLY A 210 16.25 -8.05 10.84
N GLY A 211 15.19 -7.68 10.14
CA GLY A 211 15.07 -7.79 8.69
C GLY A 211 15.89 -6.76 7.91
N TYR A 212 16.27 -5.66 8.56
CA TYR A 212 17.09 -4.60 8.00
C TYR A 212 18.39 -4.42 8.78
N SER A 213 19.42 -3.96 8.08
CA SER A 213 20.66 -3.47 8.63
C SER A 213 20.95 -2.07 8.11
N ALA A 214 21.53 -1.20 8.93
CA ALA A 214 21.93 0.14 8.49
C ALA A 214 22.91 0.12 7.31
N SER A 215 23.64 -0.98 7.12
CA SER A 215 24.53 -1.21 5.98
C SER A 215 23.84 -1.76 4.73
N ASP A 216 22.53 -1.99 4.75
CA ASP A 216 21.81 -2.47 3.57
C ASP A 216 21.96 -1.45 2.44
N PRO A 217 22.32 -1.87 1.22
CA PRO A 217 22.62 -0.92 0.14
C PRO A 217 21.49 0.07 -0.16
N GLY A 218 20.23 -0.37 -0.01
CA GLY A 218 19.05 0.48 -0.19
C GLY A 218 18.89 1.56 0.87
N LEU A 219 19.27 1.28 2.13
CA LEU A 219 19.20 2.25 3.23
C LEU A 219 20.42 3.17 3.22
N SER A 220 21.61 2.61 2.98
CA SER A 220 22.86 3.36 2.80
C SER A 220 22.84 4.32 1.60
N ALA A 221 21.87 4.19 0.70
CA ALA A 221 21.66 5.13 -0.40
C ALA A 221 20.98 6.44 0.02
N ALA A 222 20.50 6.57 1.27
CA ALA A 222 19.86 7.79 1.74
C ALA A 222 20.74 9.04 1.57
N GLY A 223 20.09 10.19 1.39
CA GLY A 223 20.77 11.46 1.14
C GLY A 223 21.10 11.68 -0.33
N SER A 224 22.34 12.05 -0.67
CA SER A 224 22.66 12.42 -2.05
C SER A 224 22.64 11.25 -3.04
N ALA A 225 22.92 10.03 -2.59
CA ALA A 225 23.02 8.86 -3.45
C ALA A 225 21.65 8.44 -4.02
N ILE A 226 20.56 8.59 -3.26
CA ILE A 226 19.22 8.17 -3.69
C ILE A 226 18.78 8.88 -4.97
N TYR A 227 19.21 10.13 -5.18
CA TYR A 227 18.89 10.92 -6.37
C TYR A 227 19.65 10.46 -7.61
N SER A 228 20.60 9.54 -7.47
CA SER A 228 21.29 8.90 -8.59
C SER A 228 20.53 7.70 -9.16
N VAL A 229 19.52 7.19 -8.45
CA VAL A 229 18.62 6.16 -8.96
C VAL A 229 17.77 6.75 -10.11
N LYS A 230 17.74 6.03 -11.24
CA LYS A 230 17.00 6.36 -12.46
C LYS A 230 16.14 5.21 -12.96
N THR A 231 16.31 4.01 -12.43
CA THR A 231 15.45 2.86 -12.70
C THR A 231 15.20 2.06 -11.42
N ASN A 232 14.09 1.32 -11.36
CA ASN A 232 13.81 0.45 -10.22
C ASN A 232 14.91 -0.61 -9.99
N ALA A 233 15.57 -1.06 -11.05
CA ALA A 233 16.60 -2.09 -10.99
C ALA A 233 17.93 -1.60 -10.38
N GLU A 234 18.15 -0.29 -10.32
CA GLU A 234 19.32 0.32 -9.66
C GLU A 234 19.14 0.43 -8.15
N TYR A 235 17.90 0.28 -7.65
CA TYR A 235 17.61 0.30 -6.23
C TYR A 235 17.48 -1.10 -5.65
N THR A 236 18.32 -1.40 -4.66
CA THR A 236 18.22 -2.63 -3.88
C THR A 236 17.28 -2.41 -2.71
N PHE A 237 16.07 -2.98 -2.77
CA PHE A 237 15.16 -2.98 -1.63
C PHE A 237 15.78 -3.72 -0.43
N PRO A 238 15.62 -3.21 0.81
CA PRO A 238 16.04 -3.94 1.99
C PRO A 238 15.05 -5.07 2.32
N GLY A 239 15.52 -6.10 3.03
CA GLY A 239 14.73 -7.29 3.35
C GLY A 239 14.57 -8.28 2.18
N PRO A 240 13.67 -9.28 2.31
CA PRO A 240 13.50 -10.33 1.33
C PRO A 240 12.73 -9.84 0.11
N ALA A 241 12.92 -10.52 -1.02
CA ALA A 241 12.13 -10.28 -2.23
C ALA A 241 10.64 -10.61 -2.00
N PRO A 242 9.71 -9.98 -2.74
CA PRO A 242 8.30 -10.33 -2.70
C PRO A 242 8.03 -11.80 -3.04
N VAL A 243 7.05 -12.41 -2.39
CA VAL A 243 6.59 -13.76 -2.72
C VAL A 243 6.03 -13.82 -4.14
N ILE A 244 6.16 -14.98 -4.78
CA ILE A 244 5.60 -15.22 -6.11
C ILE A 244 4.43 -16.19 -5.97
N ALA A 245 3.31 -15.90 -6.64
CA ALA A 245 2.08 -16.71 -6.56
C ALA A 245 2.25 -18.20 -6.95
N SER A 246 3.41 -18.60 -7.50
CA SER A 246 3.75 -19.99 -7.79
C SER A 246 4.29 -20.80 -6.60
N ASP A 247 4.54 -20.18 -5.45
CA ASP A 247 5.16 -20.81 -4.28
C ASP A 247 4.24 -21.84 -3.56
N GLY A 248 3.14 -22.26 -4.20
CA GLY A 248 2.16 -23.18 -3.63
C GLY A 248 1.46 -24.15 -4.59
N SER A 249 1.90 -24.32 -5.86
CA SER A 249 1.28 -25.32 -6.75
C SER A 249 2.24 -26.45 -7.15
N SER A 250 2.17 -27.57 -6.43
CA SER A 250 2.45 -28.88 -7.02
C SER A 250 1.22 -29.35 -7.80
N SER A 251 1.18 -29.05 -9.09
CA SER A 251 0.41 -29.83 -10.07
C SER A 251 1.06 -29.73 -11.44
N LEU A 252 1.22 -30.91 -12.04
CA LEU A 252 1.96 -31.25 -13.25
C LEU A 252 1.50 -30.51 -14.52
N ASP A 253 2.36 -30.60 -15.52
CA ASP A 253 2.22 -30.21 -16.93
C ASP A 253 2.44 -28.73 -17.28
N HIS A 254 3.71 -28.34 -17.36
CA HIS A 254 4.23 -27.65 -18.56
C HIS A 254 5.63 -28.20 -18.91
N PRO A 255 5.90 -28.53 -20.18
CA PRO A 255 7.15 -29.15 -20.59
C PRO A 255 8.31 -28.16 -20.45
N LEU A 256 9.38 -28.63 -19.80
CA LEU A 256 10.68 -27.97 -19.70
C LEU A 256 11.20 -27.59 -21.09
N LEU A 257 11.34 -26.29 -21.37
CA LEU A 257 12.21 -25.79 -22.42
C LEU A 257 13.67 -25.90 -21.92
N LEU A 258 14.33 -26.98 -22.30
CA LEU A 258 15.80 -27.09 -22.23
C LEU A 258 16.44 -26.14 -23.28
N PRO A 259 17.62 -25.56 -23.00
CA PRO A 259 18.33 -24.75 -23.98
C PRO A 259 18.88 -25.65 -25.09
N LEU A 260 18.52 -25.35 -26.35
CA LEU A 260 19.01 -26.05 -27.52
C LEU A 260 20.52 -25.79 -27.71
N GLY A 261 21.32 -26.82 -27.43
CA GLY A 261 22.69 -26.94 -27.92
C GLY A 261 22.72 -27.18 -29.43
N LEU A 262 23.76 -26.63 -30.07
CA LEU A 262 24.06 -26.74 -31.50
C LEU A 262 24.02 -28.18 -32.02
N LEU A 263 23.24 -28.41 -33.08
CA LEU A 263 23.35 -29.55 -33.98
C LEU A 263 23.42 -29.06 -35.44
N PRO A 264 24.12 -29.78 -36.34
CA PRO A 264 24.52 -29.25 -37.64
C PRO A 264 23.38 -29.33 -38.69
N LEU A 265 23.46 -28.40 -39.64
CA LEU A 265 22.52 -28.19 -40.74
C LEU A 265 22.42 -29.41 -41.68
N LEU A 266 21.21 -29.94 -41.86
CA LEU A 266 20.80 -30.70 -43.05
C LEU A 266 19.85 -29.86 -43.92
N PRO A 267 19.82 -30.06 -45.26
CA PRO A 267 19.08 -29.22 -46.18
C PRO A 267 17.57 -29.52 -46.20
N LEU A 268 16.77 -28.44 -46.26
CA LEU A 268 15.31 -28.44 -46.33
C LEU A 268 14.78 -28.91 -47.72
N PRO A 269 13.63 -29.61 -47.79
CA PRO A 269 12.88 -29.80 -49.03
C PRO A 269 11.93 -28.62 -49.30
N LEU A 270 11.77 -28.26 -50.58
CA LEU A 270 10.87 -27.20 -51.05
C LEU A 270 9.39 -27.49 -50.75
N PRO A 271 8.55 -26.46 -50.49
CA PRO A 271 7.12 -26.65 -50.29
C PRO A 271 6.36 -26.78 -51.62
N HIS A 272 5.43 -27.73 -51.67
CA HIS A 272 4.42 -27.89 -52.72
C HIS A 272 3.25 -26.91 -52.47
N LEU A 273 2.76 -26.27 -53.54
CA LEU A 273 1.54 -25.45 -53.54
C LEU A 273 0.28 -26.31 -53.29
N PRO A 274 -0.67 -25.89 -52.44
CA PRO A 274 -1.99 -26.49 -52.41
C PRO A 274 -2.92 -25.86 -53.47
N GLN A 275 -3.76 -26.69 -54.07
CA GLN A 275 -4.78 -26.30 -55.05
C GLN A 275 -5.97 -25.58 -54.40
N LEU A 276 -6.55 -24.66 -55.17
CA LEU A 276 -7.76 -23.90 -54.86
C LEU A 276 -8.99 -24.83 -54.75
N VAL A 277 -9.74 -24.67 -53.67
CA VAL A 277 -11.06 -25.28 -53.47
C VAL A 277 -12.08 -24.14 -53.50
N GLU A 278 -13.01 -24.15 -54.47
CA GLU A 278 -14.09 -23.17 -54.57
C GLU A 278 -15.11 -23.37 -53.45
N PHE A 279 -15.33 -22.32 -52.65
CA PHE A 279 -16.44 -22.24 -51.70
C PHE A 279 -17.65 -21.57 -52.37
N SER A 280 -18.75 -22.31 -52.51
CA SER A 280 -20.06 -21.75 -52.87
C SER A 280 -20.73 -21.11 -51.64
N LEU A 281 -21.08 -19.83 -51.74
CA LEU A 281 -21.81 -19.07 -50.72
C LEU A 281 -23.33 -19.32 -50.81
N PRO A 282 -24.05 -19.49 -49.69
CA PRO A 282 -25.51 -19.53 -49.69
C PRO A 282 -26.15 -18.13 -49.72
N LEU A 283 -27.27 -18.01 -50.44
CA LEU A 283 -28.11 -16.81 -50.60
C LEU A 283 -28.79 -16.35 -49.28
N PRO A 284 -29.09 -15.05 -49.13
CA PRO A 284 -29.75 -14.51 -47.94
C PRO A 284 -31.28 -14.73 -47.96
N PRO A 285 -31.93 -14.89 -46.79
CA PRO A 285 -33.38 -15.02 -46.71
C PRO A 285 -34.12 -13.67 -46.80
N SER A 286 -35.28 -13.73 -47.46
CA SER A 286 -36.20 -12.63 -47.74
C SER A 286 -36.86 -12.04 -46.49
N LEU A 287 -36.99 -10.71 -46.49
CA LEU A 287 -37.64 -9.90 -45.45
C LEU A 287 -39.17 -10.12 -45.40
N LEU A 288 -39.72 -10.32 -44.19
CA LEU A 288 -41.16 -10.26 -43.91
C LEU A 288 -41.58 -8.84 -43.45
N PRO A 289 -42.85 -8.44 -43.63
CA PRO A 289 -43.31 -7.07 -43.36
C PRO A 289 -43.66 -6.81 -41.88
N ILE A 290 -43.33 -5.60 -41.43
CA ILE A 290 -43.60 -5.05 -40.09
C ILE A 290 -45.05 -4.52 -39.99
N PRO A 291 -45.83 -4.82 -38.93
CA PRO A 291 -47.14 -4.19 -38.69
C PRO A 291 -47.02 -2.82 -37.96
N PRO A 292 -48.03 -1.93 -38.10
CA PRO A 292 -47.92 -0.53 -37.67
C PRO A 292 -48.16 -0.31 -36.17
N ALA A 293 -47.44 0.66 -35.60
CA ALA A 293 -47.50 1.07 -34.21
C ALA A 293 -48.75 1.92 -33.89
N HIS A 294 -49.39 1.61 -32.76
CA HIS A 294 -50.54 2.33 -32.19
C HIS A 294 -50.04 3.36 -31.15
N PRO A 295 -50.52 4.62 -31.13
CA PRO A 295 -50.10 5.59 -30.11
C PRO A 295 -51.02 5.55 -28.90
N GLN A 296 -50.48 5.23 -27.72
CA GLN A 296 -51.15 5.44 -26.43
C GLN A 296 -50.53 6.66 -25.73
N ARG A 297 -51.30 7.76 -25.70
CA ARG A 297 -51.06 8.90 -24.81
C ARG A 297 -51.37 8.46 -23.38
N GLN A 298 -50.38 8.51 -22.49
CA GLN A 298 -50.65 8.59 -21.06
C GLN A 298 -50.10 9.92 -20.52
N ARG A 299 -51.02 10.79 -20.08
CA ARG A 299 -50.74 11.93 -19.20
C ARG A 299 -50.45 11.36 -17.81
N LEU A 300 -49.22 11.51 -17.31
CA LEU A 300 -48.98 11.43 -15.87
C LEU A 300 -49.09 12.82 -15.26
N SER A 301 -50.13 13.00 -14.43
CA SER A 301 -50.28 14.15 -13.54
C SER A 301 -49.34 14.00 -12.35
N LEU A 302 -48.44 14.97 -12.20
CA LEU A 302 -47.56 15.11 -11.04
C LEU A 302 -48.38 15.59 -9.83
N LYS A 303 -48.53 14.75 -8.79
CA LYS A 303 -49.03 15.15 -7.47
C LYS A 303 -47.85 15.28 -6.53
N LEU A 304 -47.50 16.52 -6.14
CA LEU A 304 -46.61 16.79 -5.01
C LEU A 304 -47.35 16.55 -3.68
N PRO A 305 -46.75 15.87 -2.69
CA PRO A 305 -47.22 15.94 -1.31
C PRO A 305 -46.56 17.11 -0.57
N ALA A 306 -47.40 17.97 0.00
CA ALA A 306 -47.00 19.05 0.89
C ALA A 306 -46.68 18.50 2.29
N HIS A 307 -45.41 18.53 2.69
CA HIS A 307 -45.02 18.30 4.08
C HIS A 307 -44.85 19.65 4.79
N ARG A 308 -45.78 19.98 5.69
CA ARG A 308 -45.65 21.08 6.66
C ARG A 308 -44.53 20.73 7.64
N GLN A 309 -43.44 21.49 7.63
CA GLN A 309 -42.50 21.55 8.74
C GLN A 309 -43.01 22.58 9.76
N LYS A 310 -43.20 22.16 11.01
CA LYS A 310 -43.42 23.05 12.17
C LYS A 310 -42.05 23.53 12.65
N LEU A 311 -41.79 24.84 12.58
CA LEU A 311 -40.67 25.48 13.26
C LEU A 311 -40.92 25.50 14.79
N PRO A 312 -39.90 25.27 15.63
CA PRO A 312 -39.90 25.69 17.02
C PRO A 312 -39.48 27.17 17.16
N LEU A 313 -40.18 27.90 18.02
CA LEU A 313 -39.91 29.28 18.42
C LEU A 313 -38.56 29.42 19.17
N PRO A 314 -37.89 30.59 19.11
CA PRO A 314 -36.63 30.83 19.80
C PRO A 314 -36.84 31.08 21.30
N LEU A 315 -36.00 30.43 22.12
CA LEU A 315 -35.95 30.61 23.57
C LEU A 315 -35.34 31.99 23.90
N ARG A 316 -36.09 32.75 24.69
CA ARG A 316 -35.83 34.11 25.12
C ARG A 316 -34.67 34.14 26.12
N ALA A 317 -33.63 34.93 25.83
CA ALA A 317 -32.56 35.26 26.76
C ALA A 317 -33.12 35.99 27.99
N GLN A 318 -32.84 35.50 29.19
CA GLN A 318 -32.98 36.27 30.44
C GLN A 318 -31.58 36.62 30.96
N LEU A 319 -31.27 37.90 30.85
CA LEU A 319 -30.26 38.60 31.62
C LEU A 319 -30.74 38.71 33.08
N GLN A 320 -29.89 38.41 34.04
CA GLN A 320 -29.97 38.99 35.38
C GLN A 320 -28.60 39.54 35.81
N PRO A 321 -28.58 40.60 36.64
CA PRO A 321 -27.39 41.41 36.90
C PRO A 321 -26.66 41.01 38.19
N GLN A 322 -25.41 41.48 38.27
CA GLN A 322 -24.47 41.52 39.41
C GLN A 322 -25.12 41.88 40.75
N TRP A 323 -24.54 41.42 41.88
CA TRP A 323 -24.07 42.23 43.03
C TRP A 323 -23.28 41.37 44.04
N MET A 324 -22.25 42.01 44.61
CA MET A 324 -21.27 41.61 45.66
C MET A 324 -20.04 40.80 45.22
#